data_AF-A0A967P621-F1
#
_entry.id   AF-A0A967P621-F1
#
_cell.length_a   1.000
_cell.length_b   1.000
_cell.length_c   1.000
_cell.angle_alpha   90.00
_cell.angle_beta   90.00
_cell.angle_gamma   90.00
#
_symmetry.space_group_name_H-M   'P 1'
#
loop_
_entity.id
_entity.type
_entity.pdbx_description
1 polymer ?
#
loop_
_entity_poly.entity_id
_entity_poly.type
_entity_poly.pdbx_seq_one_letter_code
_entity_poly.pdbx_strand_id
1 'polypeptide(L)'
;NRHRFKLNGEQGKVFYFPTCFVNFNSPEIGQAAIRVFDRNGLSVACDYQQCCGMPALDGGDVAKAQELARANIAQLLPYVREGYKVLVTNPTCSMMMRKEYPEL
;
A
#
# COMPACT_ATOMS: atom_id res chain seq x y z
N ASN A 1 9.54 -12.18 9.69
CA ASN A 1 9.83 -10.93 8.97
C ASN A 1 8.66 -9.97 9.20
N ARG A 2 8.78 -8.94 10.05
CA ARG A 2 7.67 -8.20 10.69
C ARG A 2 6.75 -7.38 9.75
N HIS A 3 7.02 -7.40 8.45
CA HIS A 3 6.41 -6.51 7.44
C HIS A 3 5.56 -7.25 6.39
N ARG A 4 5.50 -8.59 6.48
CA ARG A 4 4.71 -9.43 5.57
C ARG A 4 3.79 -10.36 6.35
N PHE A 5 2.49 -10.29 6.10
CA PHE A 5 1.51 -11.18 6.72
C PHE A 5 0.32 -11.43 5.79
N LYS A 6 -0.46 -12.46 6.12
CA LYS A 6 -1.72 -12.80 5.45
C LYS A 6 -2.81 -13.12 6.46
N LEU A 7 -3.99 -12.54 6.27
CA LEU A 7 -5.25 -12.95 6.90
C LEU A 7 -6.08 -13.71 5.87
N ASN A 8 -6.78 -14.74 6.32
CA ASN A 8 -7.67 -15.53 5.47
C ASN A 8 -9.12 -15.21 5.87
N GLY A 9 -9.92 -14.79 4.89
CA GLY A 9 -11.31 -14.44 5.07
C GLY A 9 -12.05 -14.60 3.74
N GLU A 10 -13.37 -14.71 3.80
CA GLU A 10 -14.21 -15.07 2.65
C GLU A 10 -14.98 -13.88 2.05
N GLN A 11 -15.05 -12.75 2.76
CA GLN A 11 -15.90 -11.62 2.38
C GLN A 11 -15.26 -10.64 1.40
N GLY A 12 -13.98 -10.82 1.09
CA GLY A 12 -13.25 -9.97 0.14
C GLY A 12 -11.74 -10.09 0.29
N LYS A 13 -11.01 -9.52 -0.67
CA LYS A 13 -9.55 -9.54 -0.72
C LYS A 13 -8.98 -8.12 -0.72
N VAL A 14 -8.10 -7.83 0.22
CA VAL A 14 -7.45 -6.52 0.38
C VAL A 14 -5.94 -6.68 0.40
N PHE A 15 -5.24 -5.97 -0.48
CA PHE A 15 -3.82 -5.74 -0.29
C PHE A 15 -3.68 -4.46 0.53
N TYR A 16 -3.18 -4.60 1.75
CA TYR A 16 -2.96 -3.47 2.63
C TYR A 16 -1.56 -2.89 2.39
N PHE A 17 -1.52 -1.64 1.90
CA PHE A 17 -0.32 -0.86 1.74
C PHE A 17 -0.21 0.13 2.91
N PRO A 18 0.57 -0.18 3.96
CA PRO A 18 0.59 0.65 5.17
C PRO A 18 1.21 2.02 4.93
N THR A 19 2.07 2.20 3.93
CA THR A 19 2.91 3.41 3.70
C THR A 19 4.11 3.51 4.65
N CYS A 20 5.08 4.33 4.27
CA CYS A 20 6.26 4.60 5.09
C CYS A 20 5.89 5.24 6.43
N PHE A 21 4.93 6.18 6.44
CA PHE A 21 4.57 6.90 7.65
C PHE A 21 3.93 5.96 8.68
N VAL A 22 2.88 5.22 8.31
CA VAL A 22 2.24 4.28 9.23
C VAL A 22 3.20 3.16 9.61
N ASN A 23 4.04 2.66 8.70
CA ASN A 23 4.92 1.55 9.02
C ASN A 23 6.01 1.93 10.05
N PHE A 24 6.56 3.15 9.98
CA PHE A 24 7.72 3.55 10.78
C PHE A 24 7.44 4.60 11.86
N ASN A 25 6.39 5.41 11.72
CA ASN A 25 6.10 6.53 12.63
C ASN A 25 4.82 6.30 13.46
N SER A 26 3.78 5.73 12.84
CA SER A 26 2.47 5.50 13.48
C SER A 26 1.94 4.08 13.25
N PRO A 27 2.65 3.02 13.70
CA PRO A 27 2.28 1.62 13.46
C PRO A 27 0.92 1.23 14.08
N GLU A 28 0.49 1.93 15.12
CA GLU A 28 -0.82 1.75 15.76
C GLU A 28 -2.00 1.93 14.79
N ILE A 29 -1.87 2.83 13.80
CA ILE A 29 -2.88 3.02 12.74
C ILE A 29 -2.99 1.76 11.89
N GLY A 30 -1.85 1.16 11.53
CA GLY A 30 -1.83 -0.07 10.74
C GLY A 30 -2.39 -1.27 11.50
N GLN A 31 -2.06 -1.37 12.78
CA GLN A 31 -2.65 -2.40 13.65
C GLN A 31 -4.17 -2.22 13.78
N ALA A 32 -4.65 -0.97 13.90
CA ALA A 32 -6.08 -0.68 13.94
C ALA A 32 -6.79 -1.08 12.64
N ALA A 33 -6.20 -0.76 11.48
CA ALA A 33 -6.74 -1.16 10.17
C ALA A 33 -6.85 -2.69 10.05
N ILE A 34 -5.82 -3.42 10.46
CA ILE A 34 -5.81 -4.89 10.46
C ILE A 34 -6.93 -5.46 11.32
N ARG A 35 -7.14 -4.93 12.53
CA ARG A 35 -8.26 -5.36 13.41
C ARG A 35 -9.63 -5.13 12.77
N VAL A 36 -9.79 -4.03 12.02
CA VAL A 36 -11.02 -3.76 11.28
C VAL A 36 -11.20 -4.79 10.16
N PHE A 37 -10.16 -5.09 9.38
CA PHE A 37 -10.26 -6.07 8.29
C PHE A 37 -10.58 -7.48 8.80
N ASP A 38 -9.90 -7.91 9.87
CA ASP A 38 -10.12 -9.21 10.51
C ASP A 38 -11.56 -9.35 11.00
N ARG A 39 -12.08 -8.34 11.71
CA ARG A 39 -13.46 -8.31 12.19
C ARG A 39 -14.51 -8.33 11.08
N ASN A 40 -14.15 -7.91 9.87
CA ASN A 40 -15.02 -7.95 8.69
C ASN A 40 -14.80 -9.20 7.81
N GLY A 41 -13.98 -10.17 8.26
CA GLY A 41 -13.75 -11.42 7.52
C GLY A 41 -13.07 -11.22 6.16
N LEU A 42 -12.21 -10.20 6.05
CA LEU A 42 -11.45 -9.93 4.83
C LEU A 42 -10.17 -10.78 4.77
N SER A 43 -9.86 -11.34 3.61
CA SER A 43 -8.51 -11.82 3.34
C SER A 43 -7.59 -10.63 3.07
N VAL A 44 -6.54 -10.50 3.88
CA VAL A 44 -5.61 -9.38 3.80
C VAL A 44 -4.24 -9.89 3.44
N ALA A 45 -3.61 -9.35 2.41
CA ALA A 45 -2.18 -9.48 2.17
C ALA A 45 -1.51 -8.15 2.48
N CYS A 46 -0.35 -8.18 3.12
CA CYS A 46 0.47 -6.99 3.33
C CYS A 46 1.92 -7.39 3.09
N ASP A 47 2.62 -6.57 2.33
CA ASP A 47 4.06 -6.69 2.13
C ASP A 47 4.60 -5.28 1.87
N TYR A 48 5.22 -4.65 2.86
CA TYR A 48 5.79 -3.31 2.66
C TYR A 48 7.22 -3.43 2.12
N GLN A 49 7.46 -2.84 0.94
CA GLN A 49 8.76 -2.85 0.28
C GLN A 49 9.39 -1.45 0.21
N GLN A 50 8.60 -0.42 -0.11
CA GLN A 50 9.12 0.94 -0.32
C GLN A 50 8.04 2.03 -0.21
N CYS A 51 8.48 3.29 -0.25
CA CYS A 51 7.62 4.48 -0.23
C CYS A 51 6.78 4.59 -1.52
N CYS A 52 5.67 5.33 -1.44
CA CYS A 52 4.84 5.68 -2.62
C CYS A 52 5.54 6.63 -3.61
N GLY A 53 6.65 7.27 -3.24
CA GLY A 53 7.40 8.18 -4.12
C GLY A 53 6.98 9.65 -4.06
N MET A 54 5.95 10.02 -3.30
CA MET A 54 5.55 11.44 -3.17
C MET A 54 6.71 12.37 -2.76
N PRO A 55 7.56 12.05 -1.76
CA PRO A 55 8.65 12.95 -1.38
C PRO A 55 9.65 13.21 -2.52
N ALA A 56 9.85 12.24 -3.42
CA ALA A 56 10.71 12.42 -4.59
C ALA A 56 10.03 13.35 -5.61
N LEU A 57 8.73 13.14 -5.86
CA LEU A 57 7.95 13.97 -6.78
C LEU A 57 7.88 15.43 -6.29
N ASP A 58 7.51 15.65 -5.02
CA ASP A 58 7.47 16.98 -4.39
C ASP A 58 8.83 17.69 -4.41
N GLY A 59 9.92 16.92 -4.33
CA GLY A 59 11.29 17.41 -4.41
C GLY A 59 11.80 17.65 -5.84
N GLY A 60 10.99 17.39 -6.87
CA GLY A 60 11.37 17.54 -8.28
C GLY A 60 12.17 16.38 -8.88
N ASP A 61 12.42 15.30 -8.13
CA ASP A 61 13.08 14.09 -8.62
C ASP A 61 12.06 13.14 -9.27
N VAL A 62 11.62 13.52 -10.47
CA VAL A 62 10.62 12.77 -11.26
C VAL A 62 11.14 11.39 -11.64
N ALA A 63 12.43 11.26 -11.96
CA ALA A 63 13.03 9.98 -12.31
C ALA A 63 12.93 8.98 -11.16
N LYS A 64 13.21 9.42 -9.92
CA LYS A 64 13.06 8.57 -8.74
C LYS A 64 11.59 8.27 -8.42
N ALA A 65 10.69 9.24 -8.60
CA ALA A 65 9.26 9.02 -8.41
C ALA A 65 8.74 7.92 -9.36
N GLN A 66 9.12 7.98 -10.65
CA GLN A 66 8.80 6.97 -11.65
C GLN A 66 9.36 5.58 -11.31
N GLU A 67 10.60 5.50 -10.83
CA GLU A 67 11.22 4.24 -10.39
C GLU A 67 10.40 3.59 -9.26
N LEU A 68 10.07 4.37 -8.23
CA LEU A 68 9.28 3.90 -7.09
C LEU A 68 7.86 3.51 -7.51
N ALA A 69 7.23 4.28 -8.39
CA ALA A 69 5.90 3.97 -8.94
C ALA A 69 5.91 2.62 -9.68
N ARG A 70 6.86 2.41 -10.59
CA ARG A 70 7.01 1.13 -11.32
C ARG A 70 7.22 -0.05 -10.39
N ALA A 71 8.08 0.10 -9.39
CA ALA A 71 8.36 -0.97 -8.44
C ALA A 71 7.13 -1.31 -7.57
N ASN A 72 6.37 -0.29 -7.12
CA ASN A 72 5.11 -0.49 -6.42
C ASN A 72 4.05 -1.16 -7.31
N ILE A 73 3.92 -0.75 -8.57
CA ILE A 73 3.00 -1.38 -9.54
C ILE A 73 3.39 -2.84 -9.76
N ALA A 74 4.67 -3.13 -9.99
CA ALA A 74 5.16 -4.49 -10.18
C ALA A 74 4.83 -5.40 -9.00
N GLN A 75 4.93 -4.87 -7.77
CA GLN A 75 4.57 -5.59 -6.56
C GLN A 75 3.06 -5.83 -6.44
N LEU A 76 2.23 -4.82 -6.74
CA LEU A 76 0.79 -4.86 -6.51
C LEU A 76 0.02 -5.59 -7.62
N LEU A 77 0.53 -5.57 -8.85
CA LEU A 77 -0.15 -6.09 -10.03
C LEU A 77 -0.55 -7.58 -9.92
N PRO A 78 0.27 -8.50 -9.37
CA PRO A 78 -0.14 -9.89 -9.13
C PRO A 78 -1.37 -9.98 -8.22
N TYR A 79 -1.39 -9.24 -7.11
CA TYR A 79 -2.53 -9.23 -6.18
C TYR A 79 -3.79 -8.65 -6.83
N VAL A 80 -3.65 -7.56 -7.58
CA VAL A 80 -4.79 -6.96 -8.31
C VAL A 80 -5.38 -7.96 -9.30
N ARG A 81 -4.54 -8.72 -10.03
CA ARG A 81 -5.00 -9.79 -10.94
C ARG A 81 -5.72 -10.93 -10.23
N GLU A 82 -5.38 -11.21 -8.97
CA GLU A 82 -6.07 -12.18 -8.11
C GLU A 82 -7.35 -11.65 -7.44
N GLY A 83 -7.75 -10.41 -7.77
CA GLY A 83 -8.96 -9.76 -7.29
C GLY A 83 -8.80 -8.96 -6.00
N TYR A 84 -7.57 -8.72 -5.53
CA TYR A 84 -7.34 -7.88 -4.35
C TYR A 84 -7.60 -6.40 -4.68
N LYS A 85 -8.24 -5.68 -3.75
CA LYS A 85 -8.31 -4.21 -3.75
C LYS A 85 -7.15 -3.65 -2.93
N VAL A 86 -6.48 -2.62 -3.43
CA VAL A 86 -5.38 -1.97 -2.71
C VAL A 86 -5.96 -0.92 -1.76
N LEU A 87 -5.64 -1.03 -0.46
CA LEU A 87 -6.05 -0.09 0.57
C LEU A 87 -4.83 0.59 1.16
N VAL A 88 -4.89 1.93 1.25
CA VAL A 88 -3.80 2.79 1.70
C VAL A 88 -4.28 3.67 2.85
N THR A 89 -3.57 3.66 3.98
CA THR A 89 -3.91 4.41 5.21
C THR A 89 -3.11 5.70 5.35
N ASN A 90 -2.98 6.43 4.25
CA ASN A 90 -2.42 7.78 4.23
C ASN A 90 -2.98 8.54 3.01
N PRO A 91 -3.57 9.74 3.20
CA PRO A 91 -4.16 10.49 2.09
C PRO A 91 -3.16 10.78 0.97
N THR A 92 -1.97 11.26 1.31
CA THR A 92 -0.92 11.61 0.34
C THR A 92 -0.48 10.41 -0.48
N CYS A 93 -0.20 9.26 0.15
CA CYS A 93 0.16 8.05 -0.60
C CYS A 93 -1.01 7.54 -1.46
N SER A 94 -2.24 7.60 -0.96
CA SER A 94 -3.41 7.17 -1.75
C SER A 94 -3.65 8.07 -2.97
N MET A 95 -3.40 9.37 -2.85
CA MET A 95 -3.47 10.33 -3.94
C MET A 95 -2.34 10.07 -4.94
N MET A 96 -1.09 9.95 -4.46
CA MET A 96 0.08 9.60 -5.28
C MET A 96 -0.21 8.42 -6.21
N MET A 97 -0.72 7.32 -5.63
CA MET A 97 -0.97 6.10 -6.36
C MET A 97 -2.16 6.19 -7.33
N ARG A 98 -3.17 7.02 -7.03
CA ARG A 98 -4.39 7.12 -7.83
C ARG A 98 -4.35 8.22 -8.89
N LYS A 99 -3.58 9.27 -8.67
CA LYS A 99 -3.60 10.50 -9.47
C LYS A 99 -2.26 10.81 -10.10
N GLU A 100 -1.15 10.65 -9.38
CA GLU A 100 0.17 10.97 -9.91
C GLU A 100 0.77 9.81 -10.71
N TYR A 101 0.63 8.56 -10.25
CA TYR A 101 1.18 7.39 -10.96
C TYR A 101 0.77 7.30 -12.44
N PRO A 102 -0.48 7.60 -12.85
CA PRO A 102 -0.86 7.59 -14.27
C PRO A 102 -0.19 8.68 -15.13
N GLU A 103 0.30 9.76 -14.50
CA GLU A 103 0.92 10.91 -15.18
C GLU A 103 2.46 10.81 -15.19
N LEU A 104 3.03 9.84 -14.48
CA LEU A 104 4.46 9.53 -14.40
C LEU A 104 4.91 8.55 -15.48
#